data_AF-A0AAV7K8Y4-F1
#
_entry.id   AF-A0AAV7K8Y4-F1
#
_cell.length_a   1.000
_cell.length_b   1.000
_cell.length_c   1.000
_cell.angle_alpha   90.00
_cell.angle_beta   90.00
_cell.angle_gamma   90.00
#
_symmetry.space_group_name_H-M   'P 1'
#
loop_
_entity.id
_entity.type
_entity.pdbx_description
1 polymer ?
#
loop_
_entity_poly.entity_id
_entity_poly.type
_entity_poly.pdbx_seq_one_letter_code
_entity_poly.pdbx_strand_id
1 'polypeptide(L)'
;MDLQQDKTKTRSKNYSQEEINTLVDLVEENKSRLFGSFSASLTFEEKASLWDQIASGLTTQHGVHRSRDDVTKKRSNLLCKHKPLIADKIKSIRKTGSGPADAELTALEEKDL
;
A
#
# COMPACT_ATOMS: atom_id res chain seq x y z
N MET A 1 -4.05 41.28 13.34
CA MET A 1 -2.69 40.70 13.32
C MET A 1 -2.90 39.26 12.90
N ASP A 2 -2.92 39.03 11.60
CA ASP A 2 -3.34 37.74 11.05
C ASP A 2 -2.12 37.13 10.35
N LEU A 3 -1.36 36.39 11.15
CA LEU A 3 -0.24 35.57 10.68
C LEU A 3 -0.84 34.39 9.89
N GLN A 4 -0.95 34.59 8.59
CA GLN A 4 -1.16 33.55 7.61
C GLN A 4 0.06 32.61 7.65
N GLN A 5 -0.07 31.51 8.38
CA GLN A 5 0.92 30.43 8.37
C GLN A 5 0.82 29.68 7.05
N ASP A 6 1.54 30.17 6.04
CA ASP A 6 1.93 29.35 4.89
C ASP A 6 2.92 28.29 5.41
N LYS A 7 2.38 27.16 5.89
CA LYS A 7 3.19 25.98 6.23
C LYS A 7 3.77 25.44 4.92
N THR A 8 4.96 25.91 4.57
CA THR A 8 5.81 25.28 3.57
C THR A 8 5.92 23.80 3.92
N LYS A 9 5.19 22.93 3.19
CA LYS A 9 5.25 21.48 3.38
C LYS A 9 6.68 21.04 3.05
N THR A 10 7.51 20.89 4.09
CA THR A 10 8.81 20.23 3.99
C THR A 10 8.60 18.91 3.27
N ARG A 11 9.35 18.69 2.19
CA ARG A 11 9.19 17.51 1.34
C ARG A 11 9.31 16.27 2.22
N SER A 12 8.23 15.48 2.29
CA SER A 12 8.20 14.26 3.10
C SER A 12 9.38 13.37 2.72
N LYS A 13 10.00 12.72 3.72
CA LYS A 13 11.09 11.78 3.48
C LYS A 13 10.60 10.72 2.49
N ASN A 14 11.40 10.47 1.46
CA ASN A 14 11.10 9.42 0.49
C ASN A 14 10.91 8.09 1.24
N TYR A 15 10.02 7.25 0.72
CA TYR A 15 9.90 5.89 1.23
C TYR A 15 11.05 5.06 0.65
N SER A 16 11.82 4.41 1.52
CA SER A 16 12.77 3.36 1.16
C SER A 16 12.03 2.14 0.62
N GLN A 17 12.74 1.28 -0.12
CA GLN A 17 12.16 0.02 -0.60
C GLN A 17 11.76 -0.89 0.56
N GLU A 18 12.53 -0.90 1.65
CA GLU A 18 12.23 -1.66 2.87
C GLU A 18 10.93 -1.15 3.52
N GLU A 19 10.77 0.16 3.67
CA GLU A 19 9.53 0.77 4.17
C GLU A 19 8.32 0.42 3.29
N ILE A 20 8.50 0.34 1.97
CA ILE A 20 7.45 -0.04 1.02
C ILE A 20 7.07 -1.51 1.21
N ASN A 21 8.04 -2.40 1.33
CA ASN A 21 7.79 -3.82 1.54
C ASN A 21 7.05 -4.05 2.87
N THR A 22 7.52 -3.45 3.95
CA THR A 22 6.84 -3.51 5.25
C THR A 22 5.43 -2.94 5.20
N LEU A 23 5.22 -1.83 4.50
CA LEU A 23 3.88 -1.25 4.30
C LEU A 23 2.96 -2.25 3.57
N VAL A 24 3.48 -2.90 2.52
CA VAL A 24 2.73 -3.89 1.75
C VAL A 24 2.37 -5.09 2.63
N ASP A 25 3.32 -5.64 3.37
CA ASP A 25 3.10 -6.78 4.26
C ASP A 25 2.03 -6.48 5.32
N LEU A 26 2.14 -5.33 6.01
CA LEU A 26 1.18 -4.93 7.04
C LEU A 26 -0.24 -4.69 6.49
N VAL A 27 -0.33 -4.12 5.27
CA VAL A 27 -1.62 -3.90 4.60
C VAL A 27 -2.25 -5.22 4.18
N GLU A 28 -1.44 -6.18 3.75
CA GLU A 28 -1.88 -7.50 3.34
C GLU A 28 -2.36 -8.36 4.51
N GLU A 29 -1.61 -8.37 5.62
CA GLU A 29 -2.02 -9.00 6.88
C GLU A 29 -3.38 -8.49 7.37
N ASN A 30 -3.69 -7.22 7.08
CA ASN A 30 -4.93 -6.57 7.48
C ASN A 30 -5.91 -6.38 6.31
N LYS A 31 -5.68 -6.98 5.13
CA LYS A 31 -6.46 -6.74 3.90
C LYS A 31 -7.95 -6.98 4.12
N SER A 32 -8.29 -8.11 4.75
CA SER A 32 -9.68 -8.50 5.05
C SER A 32 -10.40 -7.50 5.95
N ARG A 33 -9.67 -6.80 6.83
CA ARG A 33 -10.25 -5.80 7.75
C ARG A 33 -10.30 -4.41 7.12
N LEU A 34 -9.26 -4.03 6.39
CA LEU A 34 -9.17 -2.74 5.69
C LEU A 34 -10.15 -2.62 4.53
N PHE A 35 -10.28 -3.69 3.74
CA PHE A 35 -11.07 -3.74 2.51
C PHE A 35 -12.30 -4.65 2.61
N GLY A 36 -12.56 -5.23 3.79
CA GLY A 36 -13.78 -5.97 4.05
C GLY A 36 -15.04 -5.12 3.93
N SER A 37 -16.17 -5.80 3.69
CA SER A 37 -17.49 -5.16 3.67
C SER A 37 -17.83 -4.55 5.03
N PHE A 38 -18.66 -3.51 5.03
CA PHE A 38 -19.16 -2.92 6.27
C PHE A 38 -19.96 -3.96 7.05
N SER A 39 -19.61 -4.14 8.32
CA SER A 39 -20.31 -5.02 9.26
C SER A 39 -20.32 -4.34 10.63
N ALA A 40 -21.12 -4.87 11.57
CA ALA A 40 -21.15 -4.37 12.94
C ALA A 40 -19.77 -4.42 13.66
N SER A 41 -18.81 -5.16 13.09
CA SER A 41 -17.44 -5.32 13.60
C SER A 41 -16.36 -4.71 12.70
N LEU A 42 -16.75 -4.05 11.60
CA LEU A 42 -15.85 -3.39 10.66
C LEU A 42 -16.39 -2.01 10.33
N THR A 43 -16.34 -1.14 11.34
CA THR A 43 -16.76 0.25 11.23
C THR A 43 -15.69 1.10 10.53
N PHE A 44 -16.09 2.31 10.11
CA PHE A 44 -15.15 3.29 9.57
C PHE A 44 -14.03 3.63 10.57
N GLU A 45 -14.36 3.68 11.86
CA GLU A 45 -13.42 3.98 12.94
C GLU A 45 -12.42 2.85 13.18
N GLU A 46 -12.84 1.59 13.05
CA GLU A 46 -11.90 0.46 13.10
C GLU A 46 -10.94 0.45 11.91
N LYS A 47 -11.44 0.72 10.70
CA LYS A 47 -10.57 0.89 9.53
C LYS A 47 -9.60 2.04 9.73
N ALA A 48 -10.05 3.11 10.36
CA ALA A 48 -9.21 4.24 10.73
C ALA A 48 -8.08 3.86 11.68
N SER A 49 -8.44 3.21 12.79
CA SER A 49 -7.51 2.72 13.79
C SER A 49 -6.48 1.74 13.21
N LEU A 50 -6.89 0.84 12.31
CA LEU A 50 -5.96 -0.07 11.63
C LEU A 50 -4.92 0.67 10.79
N TRP A 51 -5.31 1.72 10.08
CA TRP A 51 -4.34 2.54 9.34
C TRP A 51 -3.39 3.30 10.28
N ASP A 52 -3.88 3.77 11.41
CA ASP A 52 -3.04 4.42 12.44
C ASP A 52 -2.07 3.43 13.09
N GLN A 53 -2.49 2.18 13.30
CA GLN A 53 -1.62 1.08 13.76
C GLN A 53 -0.53 0.76 12.75
N ILE A 54 -0.86 0.68 11.45
CA ILE A 54 0.13 0.45 10.39
C ILE A 54 1.14 1.61 10.34
N ALA A 55 0.66 2.85 10.44
CA ALA A 55 1.51 4.04 10.46
C ALA A 55 2.45 4.07 11.68
N SER A 56 1.94 3.65 12.85
CA SER A 56 2.70 3.53 14.09
C SER A 56 3.74 2.40 14.01
N GLY A 57 3.38 1.26 13.41
CA GLY A 57 4.30 0.14 13.14
C GLY A 57 5.47 0.56 12.27
N LEU A 58 5.19 1.25 11.16
CA LEU A 58 6.22 1.80 10.28
C LEU A 58 7.11 2.81 10.99
N THR A 59 6.52 3.69 11.80
CA THR A 59 7.29 4.68 12.57
C THR A 59 8.22 4.01 13.58
N THR A 60 7.75 2.95 14.23
CA THR A 60 8.55 2.19 15.22
C THR A 60 9.68 1.40 14.54
N GLN A 61 9.40 0.75 13.42
CA GLN A 61 10.37 -0.09 12.72
C GLN A 61 11.45 0.72 11.98
N HIS A 62 11.06 1.84 11.36
CA HIS A 62 11.95 2.60 10.48
C HIS A 62 12.39 3.94 11.09
N GLY A 63 11.87 4.31 12.27
CA GLY A 63 12.21 5.57 12.95
C GLY A 63 11.73 6.84 12.22
N VAL A 64 10.87 6.69 11.20
CA VAL A 64 10.33 7.79 10.40
C VAL A 64 8.86 7.98 10.72
N HIS A 65 8.51 9.14 11.26
CA HIS A 65 7.11 9.48 11.52
C HIS A 65 6.30 9.52 10.22
N ARG A 66 5.38 8.55 10.05
CA ARG A 66 4.41 8.51 8.95
C ARG A 66 3.01 8.74 9.52
N SER A 67 2.27 9.67 8.91
CA SER A 67 0.84 9.82 9.22
C SER A 67 0.02 8.81 8.43
N ARG A 68 -1.14 8.42 8.96
CA ARG A 68 -2.14 7.62 8.24
C ARG A 68 -2.47 8.18 6.87
N ASP A 69 -2.58 9.50 6.73
CA ASP A 69 -2.81 10.16 5.45
C ASP A 69 -1.69 9.90 4.43
N ASP A 70 -0.44 9.90 4.88
CA ASP A 70 0.72 9.63 4.02
C ASP A 70 0.79 8.16 3.63
N VAL A 71 0.47 7.27 4.57
CA VAL A 71 0.48 5.81 4.37
C VAL A 71 -0.60 5.39 3.37
N THR A 72 -1.83 5.86 3.54
CA THR A 72 -2.95 5.58 2.64
C THR A 72 -2.71 6.13 1.23
N LYS A 73 -2.18 7.36 1.12
CA LYS A 73 -1.77 7.95 -0.16
C LYS A 73 -0.65 7.16 -0.81
N LYS A 74 0.38 6.75 -0.05
CA LYS A 74 1.49 5.95 -0.56
C LYS A 74 1.00 4.61 -1.10
N ARG A 75 0.15 3.90 -0.34
CA ARG A 75 -0.45 2.63 -0.76
C ARG A 75 -1.27 2.78 -2.04
N SER A 76 -2.10 3.82 -2.14
CA SER A 76 -2.88 4.13 -3.35
C SER A 76 -1.98 4.42 -4.55
N ASN A 77 -0.92 5.21 -4.35
CA ASN A 77 0.08 5.51 -5.37
C ASN A 77 0.85 4.25 -5.83
N LEU A 78 1.18 3.34 -4.91
CA LEU A 78 1.79 2.05 -5.25
C LEU A 78 0.85 1.25 -6.15
N LEU A 79 -0.41 1.08 -5.74
CA LEU A 79 -1.42 0.37 -6.55
C LEU A 79 -1.58 0.99 -7.95
N CYS A 80 -1.70 2.32 -8.04
CA CYS A 80 -1.82 3.00 -9.33
C CYS A 80 -0.57 2.84 -10.22
N LYS A 81 0.62 2.68 -9.65
CA LYS A 81 1.85 2.43 -10.40
C LYS A 81 2.00 0.95 -10.80
N HIS A 82 1.57 0.02 -9.95
CA HIS A 82 1.70 -1.41 -10.20
C HIS A 82 0.61 -1.96 -11.14
N LYS A 83 -0.62 -1.45 -11.08
CA LYS A 83 -1.74 -1.85 -11.98
C LYS A 83 -1.41 -1.76 -13.49
N PRO A 84 -0.86 -0.66 -14.02
CA PRO A 84 -0.50 -0.60 -15.44
C PRO A 84 0.64 -1.55 -15.78
N LEU A 85 1.62 -1.74 -14.89
CA LEU A 85 2.72 -2.70 -15.10
C LEU A 85 2.21 -4.15 -15.18
N ILE A 86 1.29 -4.53 -14.29
CA ILE A 86 0.64 -5.85 -14.33
C ILE A 86 -0.22 -5.98 -15.60
N ALA A 87 -1.00 -4.96 -15.94
CA ALA A 87 -1.81 -4.96 -17.16
C ALA A 87 -0.96 -5.06 -18.43
N ASP A 88 0.18 -4.37 -18.49
CA ASP A 88 1.10 -4.40 -19.63
C ASP A 88 1.89 -5.72 -19.68
N LYS A 89 2.20 -6.32 -18.53
CA LYS A 89 2.73 -7.69 -18.45
C LYS A 89 1.72 -8.71 -18.96
N ILE A 90 0.44 -8.62 -18.55
CA ILE A 90 -0.65 -9.46 -19.06
C ILE A 90 -0.86 -9.25 -20.56
N LYS A 91 -0.84 -8.01 -21.07
CA LYS A 91 -0.91 -7.74 -22.51
C LYS A 91 0.28 -8.32 -23.26
N SER A 92 1.48 -8.26 -22.68
CA SER A 92 2.69 -8.84 -23.28
C SER A 92 2.63 -10.37 -23.30
N ILE A 93 2.14 -11.00 -22.23
CA ILE A 93 1.86 -12.44 -22.17
C ILE A 93 0.80 -12.82 -23.20
N ARG A 94 -0.30 -12.05 -23.32
CA ARG A 94 -1.36 -12.29 -24.31
C ARG A 94 -0.90 -12.03 -25.75
N LYS A 95 0.09 -11.18 -25.96
CA LYS A 95 0.68 -10.87 -27.27
C LYS A 95 1.64 -11.96 -27.74
N THR A 96 2.26 -12.70 -26.82
CA THR A 96 2.98 -13.94 -27.13
C THR A 96 1.97 -15.08 -27.19
N GLY A 97 1.57 -15.45 -28.41
CA GLY A 97 0.54 -16.47 -28.63
C GLY A 97 0.78 -17.76 -27.84
N SER A 98 -0.15 -18.08 -26.95
CA SER A 98 -0.54 -19.41 -26.50
C SER A 98 0.58 -20.47 -26.38
N GLY A 99 1.14 -20.60 -25.19
CA GLY A 99 1.72 -21.85 -24.70
C GLY A 99 1.53 -21.94 -23.18
N PRO A 100 1.22 -23.11 -22.60
CA PRO A 100 1.15 -23.26 -21.16
C PRO A 100 2.55 -23.07 -20.59
N ALA A 101 2.78 -21.95 -19.92
CA ALA A 101 4.01 -21.76 -19.17
C ALA A 101 3.90 -22.60 -17.90
N ASP A 102 4.30 -23.87 -18.01
CA ASP A 102 4.93 -24.61 -16.91
C ASP A 102 6.20 -23.82 -16.52
N ALA A 103 5.99 -22.78 -15.72
CA ALA A 103 7.04 -22.01 -15.10
C ALA A 103 6.51 -21.62 -13.74
N GLU A 104 6.52 -22.63 -12.86
CA GLU A 104 6.91 -22.48 -11.46
C GLU A 104 6.63 -21.09 -10.92
N LEU A 105 5.33 -20.88 -10.62
CA LEU A 105 4.78 -19.77 -9.87
C LEU A 105 5.72 -19.52 -8.69
N THR A 106 6.67 -18.61 -8.91
CA THR A 106 7.60 -18.18 -7.88
C THR A 106 6.70 -17.53 -6.85
N ALA A 107 6.73 -18.09 -5.64
CA ALA A 107 5.83 -17.91 -4.49
C ALA A 107 5.60 -16.46 -3.99
N LEU A 108 5.90 -15.46 -4.81
CA LEU A 108 5.61 -14.05 -4.65
C LEU A 108 4.24 -13.65 -5.22
N GLU A 109 3.57 -14.53 -5.97
CA GLU A 109 2.29 -14.28 -6.66
C GLU A 109 1.04 -14.73 -5.87
N GLU A 110 1.20 -15.41 -4.73
CA GLU A 110 0.07 -15.86 -3.87
C GLU A 110 -0.36 -14.80 -2.85
N LYS A 111 0.37 -13.69 -2.78
CA LYS A 111 0.08 -12.57 -1.91
C LYS A 111 -0.80 -11.56 -2.64
N ASP A 112 -2.09 -11.90 -2.63
CA ASP A 112 -3.19 -11.13 -3.15
C ASP A 112 -3.28 -9.80 -2.37
N LEU A 113 -2.80 -8.69 -2.97
CA LEU A 113 -2.90 -7.31 -2.46
C LEU A 113 -4.25 -6.62 -2.70
#